data_AF-A0A7I8DY58-F1
#
_entry.id   AF-A0A7I8DY58-F1
#
_cell.length_a   1.000
_cell.length_b   1.000
_cell.length_c   1.000
_cell.angle_alpha   90.00
_cell.angle_beta   90.00
_cell.angle_gamma   90.00
#
_symmetry.space_group_name_H-M   'P 1'
#
loop_
_entity.id
_entity.type
_entity.pdbx_description
1 polymer ?
#
loop_
_entity_poly.entity_id
_entity_poly.type
_entity_poly.pdbx_seq_one_letter_code
_entity_poly.pdbx_strand_id
1 'polypeptide(L)'
;MGSTVKKIALLSGGGDCPGLNAVIRTITKTAISKYGYEVIGFVYGYRGLYHNNYVELTEESVEDIYKEGGTILYSSNKDNLFDYLVDDGHGGKVKKDVSDVAVENLKKDGVDVLVILGGDGTLTSARDFSRKGVNVIGVPKTMDNDLASTDVTYGFISAMSVGTEFIDRLQTTAKSHHRVICCELMGRDAGWITLYAGLAGNAGVCLIPEIPFTIENIAKAIKKRDEMGLPYTVVAVAEGAKYADGTKVIGKIVEDSPDPVRYSGLAAKVADDLEKVIPNHEVRSVNPGHIIRGGDITAYDRILSIRYGVAAVELINEGKFGNVVTINGDKMGYTSLEEVIGAAKIGQQKHVDPNGELVKAAKAIGISFGDE
;
A
#
# COMPACT_ATOMS: atom_id res chain seq x y z
N MET A 1 -16.20 -21.66 25.35
CA MET A 1 -16.48 -20.49 26.21
C MET A 1 -16.37 -19.27 25.31
N GLY A 2 -17.47 -18.57 25.05
CA GLY A 2 -17.43 -17.38 24.19
C GLY A 2 -16.53 -16.32 24.82
N SER A 3 -15.71 -15.64 24.02
CA SER A 3 -14.83 -14.58 24.50
C SER A 3 -15.66 -13.49 25.21
N THR A 4 -15.23 -13.03 26.38
CA THR A 4 -15.89 -11.95 27.15
C THR A 4 -15.60 -10.55 26.58
N VAL A 5 -15.43 -10.43 25.27
CA VAL A 5 -15.17 -9.16 24.59
C VAL A 5 -16.43 -8.31 24.66
N LYS A 6 -16.30 -7.08 25.11
CA LYS A 6 -17.35 -6.06 25.15
C LYS A 6 -16.98 -4.84 24.34
N LYS A 7 -15.71 -4.46 24.29
CA LYS A 7 -15.25 -3.26 23.60
C LYS A 7 -14.01 -3.51 22.77
N ILE A 8 -14.04 -3.06 21.53
CA ILE A 8 -12.90 -3.08 20.61
C ILE A 8 -12.51 -1.66 20.22
N ALA A 9 -11.22 -1.44 19.95
CA ALA A 9 -10.72 -0.19 19.39
C ALA A 9 -10.06 -0.44 18.04
N LEU A 10 -10.18 0.51 17.11
CA LEU A 10 -9.52 0.49 15.81
C LEU A 10 -8.53 1.63 15.67
N LEU A 11 -7.48 1.42 14.90
CA LEU A 11 -6.66 2.50 14.37
C LEU A 11 -6.14 2.17 12.96
N SER A 12 -5.90 3.20 12.16
CA SER A 12 -5.17 3.10 10.89
C SER A 12 -3.82 3.78 10.98
N GLY A 13 -2.75 3.08 10.58
CA GLY A 13 -1.38 3.58 10.56
C GLY A 13 -0.76 3.55 9.17
N GLY A 14 0.28 4.36 8.97
CA GLY A 14 0.93 4.52 7.67
C GLY A 14 0.07 5.30 6.69
N GLY A 15 0.54 5.45 5.45
CA GLY A 15 -0.26 6.20 4.48
C GLY A 15 -1.58 5.48 4.16
N ASP A 16 -2.59 6.24 3.75
CA ASP A 16 -3.93 5.74 3.44
C ASP A 16 -3.95 4.80 2.22
N CYS A 17 -5.08 4.20 1.90
CA CYS A 17 -5.30 3.54 0.61
C CYS A 17 -6.81 3.41 0.39
N PRO A 18 -7.26 3.19 -0.85
CA PRO A 18 -8.66 2.89 -1.11
C PRO A 18 -9.11 1.67 -0.30
N GLY A 19 -10.34 1.70 0.22
CA GLY A 19 -10.93 0.58 0.96
C GLY A 19 -10.75 0.62 2.48
N LEU A 20 -9.97 1.55 3.04
CA LEU A 20 -9.80 1.73 4.49
C LEU A 20 -11.14 1.95 5.22
N ASN A 21 -11.92 2.94 4.75
CA ASN A 21 -13.24 3.22 5.31
C ASN A 21 -14.21 2.04 5.19
N ALA A 22 -14.13 1.26 4.11
CA ALA A 22 -14.93 0.06 3.93
C ALA A 22 -14.59 -1.03 4.97
N VAL A 23 -13.31 -1.17 5.34
CA VAL A 23 -12.88 -2.07 6.42
C VAL A 23 -13.36 -1.56 7.77
N ILE A 24 -13.16 -0.28 8.08
CA ILE A 24 -13.63 0.35 9.33
C ILE A 24 -15.13 0.13 9.49
N ARG A 25 -15.93 0.49 8.48
CA ARG A 25 -17.37 0.26 8.46
C ARG A 25 -17.72 -1.20 8.72
N THR A 26 -17.05 -2.12 8.05
CA THR A 26 -17.41 -3.54 8.15
C THR A 26 -17.10 -4.10 9.52
N ILE A 27 -15.94 -3.76 10.10
CA ILE A 27 -15.60 -4.16 11.47
C ILE A 27 -16.63 -3.59 12.44
N THR A 28 -16.92 -2.28 12.37
CA THR A 28 -17.91 -1.63 13.24
C THR A 28 -19.28 -2.30 13.15
N LYS A 29 -19.84 -2.43 11.95
CA LYS A 29 -21.17 -3.03 11.76
C LYS A 29 -21.21 -4.49 12.19
N THR A 30 -20.18 -5.29 11.90
CA THR A 30 -20.15 -6.71 12.29
C THR A 30 -20.02 -6.87 13.80
N ALA A 31 -19.14 -6.07 14.44
CA ALA A 31 -18.93 -6.07 15.88
C ALA A 31 -20.20 -5.70 16.65
N ILE A 32 -20.91 -4.66 16.20
CA ILE A 32 -22.16 -4.21 16.84
C ILE A 32 -23.31 -5.19 16.55
N SER A 33 -23.66 -5.41 15.28
CA SER A 33 -24.87 -6.15 14.92
C SER A 33 -24.84 -7.63 15.29
N LYS A 34 -23.67 -8.28 15.20
CA LYS A 34 -23.55 -9.73 15.42
C LYS A 34 -23.18 -10.08 16.86
N TYR A 35 -22.38 -9.23 17.51
CA TYR A 35 -21.79 -9.55 18.81
C TYR A 35 -22.08 -8.53 19.92
N GLY A 36 -22.69 -7.39 19.59
CA GLY A 36 -23.04 -6.36 20.58
C GLY A 36 -21.83 -5.66 21.18
N TYR A 37 -20.69 -5.61 20.49
CA TYR A 37 -19.50 -4.92 20.96
C TYR A 37 -19.64 -3.41 20.83
N GLU A 38 -19.12 -2.66 21.80
CA GLU A 38 -18.80 -1.24 21.67
C GLU A 38 -17.55 -1.06 20.80
N VAL A 39 -17.55 -0.02 19.97
CA VAL A 39 -16.48 0.21 19.00
C VAL A 39 -16.00 1.66 19.07
N ILE A 40 -14.70 1.85 19.27
CA ILE A 40 -14.05 3.16 19.20
C ILE A 40 -12.96 3.19 18.13
N GLY A 41 -12.67 4.35 17.57
CA GLY A 41 -11.59 4.55 16.60
C GLY A 41 -10.61 5.63 17.07
N PHE A 42 -9.34 5.27 17.25
CA PHE A 42 -8.29 6.24 17.58
C PHE A 42 -7.95 7.10 16.35
N VAL A 43 -8.00 8.40 16.55
CA VAL A 43 -7.79 9.38 15.49
C VAL A 43 -6.29 9.65 15.32
N TYR A 44 -5.79 9.67 14.08
CA TYR A 44 -4.36 9.79 13.74
C TYR A 44 -3.51 8.58 14.16
N GLY A 45 -4.09 7.37 14.12
CA GLY A 45 -3.36 6.13 14.32
C GLY A 45 -2.78 6.01 15.73
N TYR A 46 -1.51 5.61 15.82
CA TYR A 46 -0.81 5.44 17.09
C TYR A 46 -0.71 6.73 17.93
N ARG A 47 -0.70 7.91 17.31
CA ARG A 47 -0.73 9.17 18.05
C ARG A 47 -2.04 9.37 18.80
N GLY A 48 -3.16 8.97 18.20
CA GLY A 48 -4.45 8.96 18.88
C GLY A 48 -4.44 8.04 20.09
N LEU A 49 -3.89 6.84 19.93
CA LEU A 49 -3.74 5.88 21.01
C LEU A 49 -2.85 6.42 22.16
N TYR A 50 -1.75 7.11 21.85
CA TYR A 50 -0.89 7.72 22.85
C TYR A 50 -1.56 8.86 23.62
N HIS A 51 -2.27 9.75 22.93
CA HIS A 51 -2.95 10.90 23.55
C HIS A 51 -4.37 10.59 24.05
N ASN A 52 -4.79 9.34 23.97
CA ASN A 52 -6.15 8.89 24.27
C ASN A 52 -7.24 9.67 23.51
N ASN A 53 -7.00 9.95 22.23
CA ASN A 53 -7.90 10.67 21.36
C ASN A 53 -8.61 9.71 20.39
N TYR A 54 -9.89 9.46 20.64
CA TYR A 54 -10.73 8.57 19.85
C TYR A 54 -12.12 9.15 19.63
N VAL A 55 -12.82 8.58 18.66
CA VAL A 55 -14.25 8.78 18.42
C VAL A 55 -14.99 7.47 18.64
N GLU A 56 -16.25 7.56 19.07
CA GLU A 56 -17.16 6.41 19.06
C GLU A 56 -17.56 6.10 17.60
N LEU A 57 -17.62 4.82 17.26
CA LEU A 57 -18.07 4.36 15.95
C LEU A 57 -19.38 3.59 16.12
N THR A 58 -20.46 4.16 15.60
CA THR A 58 -21.80 3.56 15.61
C THR A 58 -22.16 3.07 14.20
N GLU A 59 -23.21 2.27 14.06
CA GLU A 59 -23.68 1.86 12.73
C GLU A 59 -24.04 3.06 11.85
N GLU A 60 -24.63 4.10 12.45
CA GLU A 60 -24.98 5.35 11.77
C GLU A 60 -23.72 6.12 11.33
N SER A 61 -22.71 6.24 12.20
CA SER A 61 -21.51 7.02 11.89
C SER A 61 -20.66 6.43 10.78
N VAL A 62 -20.86 5.15 10.43
CA VAL A 62 -20.10 4.45 9.40
C VAL A 62 -20.93 4.04 8.18
N GLU A 63 -22.22 4.39 8.10
CA GLU A 63 -23.11 3.82 7.08
C GLU A 63 -22.63 4.10 5.65
N ASP A 64 -22.26 5.35 5.36
CA ASP A 64 -22.01 5.82 3.99
C ASP A 64 -20.52 5.91 3.60
N ILE A 65 -19.60 5.60 4.51
CA ILE A 65 -18.16 5.77 4.28
C ILE A 65 -17.55 4.70 3.36
N TYR A 66 -18.28 3.63 3.04
CA TYR A 66 -17.77 2.45 2.31
C TYR A 66 -17.23 2.72 0.91
N LYS A 67 -17.62 3.84 0.30
CA LYS A 67 -17.18 4.26 -1.04
C LYS A 67 -16.13 5.36 -0.99
N GLU A 68 -15.94 5.97 0.17
CA GLU A 68 -15.05 7.13 0.35
C GLU A 68 -13.59 6.68 0.42
N GLY A 69 -12.73 7.31 -0.38
CA GLY A 69 -11.28 7.18 -0.27
C GLY A 69 -10.75 7.74 1.06
N GLY A 70 -9.48 7.46 1.36
CA GLY A 70 -8.84 7.89 2.60
C GLY A 70 -9.36 7.13 3.84
N THR A 71 -9.33 7.80 4.99
CA THR A 71 -9.81 7.25 6.28
C THR A 71 -10.45 8.33 7.13
N ILE A 72 -11.64 8.05 7.68
CA ILE A 72 -12.33 8.95 8.63
C ILE A 72 -11.58 9.13 9.95
N LEU A 73 -10.67 8.20 10.29
CA LEU A 73 -9.86 8.27 11.50
C LEU A 73 -8.59 9.10 11.29
N TYR A 74 -8.34 9.60 10.07
CA TYR A 74 -7.03 10.10 9.64
C TYR A 74 -5.92 9.05 9.87
N SER A 75 -4.69 9.39 9.52
CA SER A 75 -3.55 8.50 9.77
C SER A 75 -2.31 9.29 10.13
N SER A 76 -1.36 8.61 10.74
CA SER A 76 0.01 9.09 10.89
C SER A 76 0.99 8.13 10.24
N ASN A 77 1.92 8.71 9.47
CA ASN A 77 2.92 7.97 8.71
C ASN A 77 4.25 7.82 9.47
N LYS A 78 4.35 8.40 10.68
CA LYS A 78 5.62 8.50 11.42
C LYS A 78 5.57 7.91 12.82
N ASP A 79 4.38 7.76 13.38
CA ASP A 79 4.24 7.45 14.78
C ASP A 79 4.37 5.95 15.03
N ASN A 80 5.43 5.56 15.75
CA ASN A 80 5.63 4.25 16.33
C ASN A 80 5.82 4.43 17.83
N LEU A 81 4.93 3.90 18.68
CA LEU A 81 5.01 4.16 20.13
C LEU A 81 6.19 3.46 20.82
N PHE A 82 6.83 2.49 20.18
CA PHE A 82 8.06 1.87 20.66
C PHE A 82 9.32 2.67 20.31
N ASP A 83 9.19 3.66 19.42
CA ASP A 83 10.27 4.52 18.92
C ASP A 83 9.73 5.92 18.58
N TYR A 84 9.04 6.54 19.55
CA TYR A 84 8.25 7.76 19.32
C TYR A 84 9.09 9.01 19.49
N LEU A 85 8.93 9.98 18.58
CA LEU A 85 9.60 11.28 18.67
C LEU A 85 8.91 12.17 19.70
N VAL A 86 9.58 12.43 20.82
CA VAL A 86 9.15 13.38 21.86
C VAL A 86 10.06 14.60 21.90
N ASP A 87 9.52 15.74 22.33
CA ASP A 87 10.31 16.92 22.66
C ASP A 87 11.23 16.60 23.84
N ASP A 88 12.51 16.94 23.73
CA ASP A 88 13.50 16.71 24.78
C ASP A 88 13.43 17.73 25.93
N GLY A 89 12.54 18.74 25.83
CA GLY A 89 12.38 19.83 26.79
C GLY A 89 13.43 20.93 26.63
N HIS A 90 14.33 20.80 25.65
CA HIS A 90 15.42 21.73 25.33
C HIS A 90 15.34 22.24 23.88
N GLY A 91 14.21 22.03 23.19
CA GLY A 91 13.99 22.46 21.81
C GLY A 91 14.49 21.47 20.76
N GLY A 92 14.93 20.27 21.17
CA GLY A 92 15.26 19.15 20.30
C GLY A 92 14.20 18.04 20.35
N LYS A 93 14.44 16.97 19.58
CA LYS A 93 13.58 15.78 19.58
C LYS A 93 14.42 14.55 19.91
N VAL A 94 13.87 13.67 20.75
CA VAL A 94 14.47 12.39 21.10
C VAL A 94 13.47 11.26 20.88
N LYS A 95 13.99 10.10 20.46
CA LYS A 95 13.22 8.87 20.30
C LYS A 95 13.08 8.16 21.64
N LYS A 96 11.85 7.78 22.01
CA LYS A 96 11.55 7.12 23.28
C LYS A 96 10.43 6.09 23.11
N ASP A 97 10.55 4.96 23.81
CA ASP A 97 9.43 4.03 24.00
C ASP A 97 8.40 4.66 24.96
N VAL A 98 7.21 4.92 24.44
CA VAL A 98 6.04 5.44 25.17
C VAL A 98 4.85 4.47 25.11
N SER A 99 5.07 3.24 24.65
CA SER A 99 4.00 2.26 24.40
C SER A 99 3.30 1.79 25.68
N ASP A 100 3.92 1.90 26.86
CA ASP A 100 3.24 1.59 28.12
C ASP A 100 2.06 2.54 28.40
N VAL A 101 2.16 3.81 27.98
CA VAL A 101 1.06 4.78 28.08
C VAL A 101 -0.14 4.34 27.24
N ALA A 102 0.11 3.78 26.06
CA ALA A 102 -0.95 3.22 25.22
C ALA A 102 -1.61 2.00 25.87
N VAL A 103 -0.85 1.12 26.51
CA VAL A 103 -1.40 -0.02 27.26
C VAL A 103 -2.27 0.44 28.42
N GLU A 104 -1.85 1.49 29.13
CA GLU A 104 -2.64 2.10 30.22
C GLU A 104 -3.93 2.75 29.72
N ASN A 105 -3.87 3.48 28.60
CA ASN A 105 -5.04 4.08 27.96
C ASN A 105 -6.10 3.02 27.57
N LEU A 106 -5.67 1.92 26.91
CA LEU A 106 -6.56 0.82 26.56
C LEU A 106 -7.24 0.21 27.78
N LYS A 107 -6.49 -0.03 28.87
CA LYS A 107 -7.02 -0.55 30.14
C LYS A 107 -8.01 0.41 30.78
N LYS A 108 -7.67 1.71 30.82
CA LYS A 108 -8.50 2.77 31.41
C LYS A 108 -9.86 2.86 30.71
N ASP A 109 -9.89 2.75 29.39
CA ASP A 109 -11.12 2.85 28.61
C ASP A 109 -11.87 1.51 28.46
N GLY A 110 -11.34 0.44 29.07
CA GLY A 110 -11.92 -0.89 29.06
C GLY A 110 -11.91 -1.54 27.68
N VAL A 111 -10.90 -1.25 26.86
CA VAL A 111 -10.75 -1.87 25.54
C VAL A 111 -10.19 -3.28 25.69
N ASP A 112 -10.96 -4.28 25.24
CA ASP A 112 -10.57 -5.68 25.32
C ASP A 112 -9.64 -6.10 24.18
N VAL A 113 -9.80 -5.51 22.99
CA VAL A 113 -9.05 -5.85 21.78
C VAL A 113 -8.75 -4.61 20.93
N LEU A 114 -7.50 -4.52 20.46
CA LEU A 114 -7.05 -3.49 19.53
C LEU A 114 -6.92 -4.05 18.12
N VAL A 115 -7.64 -3.46 17.16
CA VAL A 115 -7.58 -3.80 15.74
C VAL A 115 -6.73 -2.79 14.99
N ILE A 116 -5.69 -3.27 14.33
CA ILE A 116 -4.67 -2.40 13.70
C ILE A 116 -4.70 -2.60 12.19
N LEU A 117 -5.10 -1.54 11.47
CA LEU A 117 -5.15 -1.49 10.01
C LEU A 117 -3.85 -0.87 9.49
N GLY A 118 -2.99 -1.67 8.83
CA GLY A 118 -1.61 -1.23 8.60
C GLY A 118 -0.81 -2.00 7.56
N GLY A 119 0.23 -1.34 7.04
CA GLY A 119 1.31 -2.00 6.31
C GLY A 119 2.36 -2.59 7.26
N ASP A 120 3.52 -3.00 6.74
CA ASP A 120 4.56 -3.72 7.49
C ASP A 120 5.00 -2.99 8.78
N GLY A 121 5.37 -1.71 8.69
CA GLY A 121 5.78 -0.94 9.87
C GLY A 121 4.68 -0.80 10.93
N THR A 122 3.42 -0.63 10.51
CA THR A 122 2.28 -0.53 11.43
C THR A 122 1.96 -1.87 12.10
N LEU A 123 2.05 -2.96 11.35
CA LEU A 123 1.86 -4.32 11.87
C LEU A 123 3.05 -4.79 12.73
N THR A 124 4.23 -4.18 12.57
CA THR A 124 5.38 -4.41 13.46
C THR A 124 5.05 -3.95 14.87
N SER A 125 4.56 -2.72 15.01
CA SER A 125 4.08 -2.22 16.29
C SER A 125 2.89 -3.04 16.82
N ALA A 126 2.04 -3.61 15.95
CA ALA A 126 0.95 -4.49 16.34
C ALA A 126 1.46 -5.78 17.03
N ARG A 127 2.48 -6.42 16.46
CA ARG A 127 3.19 -7.56 17.07
C ARG A 127 3.79 -7.16 18.41
N ASP A 128 4.44 -6.01 18.50
CA ASP A 128 5.11 -5.58 19.72
C ASP A 128 4.10 -5.26 20.84
N PHE A 129 2.92 -4.72 20.52
CA PHE A 129 1.80 -4.61 21.46
C PHE A 129 1.26 -5.98 21.90
N SER A 130 1.17 -6.94 20.97
CA SER A 130 0.79 -8.32 21.30
C SER A 130 1.77 -8.94 22.31
N ARG A 131 3.08 -8.69 22.16
CA ARG A 131 4.12 -9.14 23.12
C ARG A 131 3.99 -8.48 24.49
N LYS A 132 3.45 -7.26 24.55
CA LYS A 132 3.10 -6.57 25.81
C LYS A 132 1.80 -7.08 26.45
N GLY A 133 1.16 -8.10 25.87
CA GLY A 133 -0.06 -8.71 26.41
C GLY A 133 -1.35 -7.97 26.03
N VAL A 134 -1.30 -7.07 25.04
CA VAL A 134 -2.51 -6.49 24.44
C VAL A 134 -3.11 -7.53 23.49
N ASN A 135 -4.42 -7.77 23.57
CA ASN A 135 -5.09 -8.58 22.55
C ASN A 135 -5.15 -7.77 21.25
N VAL A 136 -4.48 -8.25 20.20
CA VAL A 136 -4.35 -7.55 18.93
C VAL A 136 -4.87 -8.40 17.78
N ILE A 137 -5.57 -7.77 16.83
CA ILE A 137 -5.84 -8.31 15.50
C ILE A 137 -5.27 -7.36 14.45
N GLY A 138 -4.39 -7.85 13.59
CA GLY A 138 -3.88 -7.12 12.45
C GLY A 138 -4.78 -7.26 11.22
N VAL A 139 -4.93 -6.19 10.45
CA VAL A 139 -5.55 -6.23 9.13
C VAL A 139 -4.60 -5.60 8.11
N PRO A 140 -4.18 -6.35 7.07
CA PRO A 140 -3.12 -5.92 6.16
C PRO A 140 -3.63 -4.84 5.20
N LYS A 141 -2.93 -3.70 5.20
CA LYS A 141 -3.30 -2.49 4.48
C LYS A 141 -2.13 -1.91 3.69
N THR A 142 -2.17 -2.03 2.37
CA THR A 142 -1.23 -1.35 1.47
C THR A 142 -1.79 -1.34 0.05
N MET A 143 -1.53 -0.26 -0.69
CA MET A 143 -1.81 -0.22 -2.13
C MET A 143 -0.73 -0.92 -2.95
N ASP A 144 0.47 -1.10 -2.38
CA ASP A 144 1.64 -1.62 -3.10
C ASP A 144 1.58 -3.15 -3.26
N ASN A 145 0.65 -3.81 -2.56
CA ASN A 145 0.51 -5.26 -2.50
C ASN A 145 1.82 -5.97 -2.15
N ASP A 146 2.58 -5.41 -1.21
CA ASP A 146 3.94 -5.86 -0.85
C ASP A 146 3.99 -6.65 0.46
N LEU A 147 2.84 -7.02 1.03
CA LEU A 147 2.77 -7.87 2.22
C LEU A 147 2.79 -9.35 1.81
N ALA A 148 3.79 -10.10 2.26
CA ALA A 148 3.94 -11.53 1.98
C ALA A 148 2.99 -12.43 2.79
N SER A 149 2.31 -11.87 3.79
CA SER A 149 1.31 -12.58 4.58
C SER A 149 0.03 -12.92 3.80
N THR A 150 -0.20 -12.27 2.66
CA THR A 150 -1.47 -12.30 1.97
C THR A 150 -1.31 -12.12 0.47
N ASP A 151 -2.14 -12.79 -0.34
CA ASP A 151 -2.03 -12.72 -1.80
C ASP A 151 -2.41 -11.35 -2.36
N VAL A 152 -3.45 -10.73 -1.79
CA VAL A 152 -3.97 -9.43 -2.21
C VAL A 152 -4.36 -8.58 -1.01
N THR A 153 -3.85 -7.37 -0.96
CA THR A 153 -4.26 -6.33 -0.01
C THR A 153 -5.35 -5.46 -0.61
N TYR A 154 -6.32 -5.04 0.20
CA TYR A 154 -7.33 -4.09 -0.27
C TYR A 154 -6.68 -2.74 -0.59
N GLY A 155 -7.19 -2.11 -1.66
CA GLY A 155 -6.68 -0.86 -2.19
C GLY A 155 -5.73 -1.04 -3.37
N PHE A 156 -5.12 -2.22 -3.52
CA PHE A 156 -4.24 -2.53 -4.65
C PHE A 156 -4.99 -2.49 -5.99
N ILE A 157 -6.18 -3.11 -6.06
CA ILE A 157 -6.93 -3.20 -7.31
C ILE A 157 -7.44 -1.82 -7.73
N SER A 158 -7.84 -0.98 -6.78
CA SER A 158 -8.23 0.42 -7.06
C SER A 158 -7.04 1.25 -7.52
N ALA A 159 -5.88 1.12 -6.87
CA ALA A 159 -4.66 1.80 -7.28
C ALA A 159 -4.22 1.42 -8.71
N MET A 160 -4.15 0.13 -9.03
CA MET A 160 -3.77 -0.32 -10.37
C MET A 160 -4.83 0.04 -11.42
N SER A 161 -6.12 0.13 -11.06
CA SER A 161 -7.18 0.60 -11.96
C SER A 161 -6.99 2.07 -12.33
N VAL A 162 -6.66 2.93 -11.37
CA VAL A 162 -6.32 4.33 -11.64
C VAL A 162 -5.06 4.42 -12.50
N GLY A 163 -4.01 3.65 -12.19
CA GLY A 163 -2.80 3.57 -13.01
C GLY A 163 -3.09 3.15 -14.46
N THR A 164 -4.00 2.18 -14.64
CA THR A 164 -4.47 1.73 -15.95
C THR A 164 -5.17 2.87 -16.70
N GLU A 165 -6.06 3.62 -16.04
CA GLU A 165 -6.74 4.76 -16.64
C GLU A 165 -5.75 5.85 -17.10
N PHE A 166 -4.72 6.14 -16.31
CA PHE A 166 -3.66 7.06 -16.70
C PHE A 166 -2.95 6.57 -17.96
N ILE A 167 -2.53 5.31 -18.00
CA ILE A 167 -1.89 4.73 -19.19
C ILE A 167 -2.82 4.82 -20.40
N ASP A 168 -4.08 4.41 -20.30
CA ASP A 168 -5.07 4.47 -21.38
C ASP A 168 -5.24 5.89 -21.95
N ARG A 169 -5.37 6.89 -21.07
CA ARG A 169 -5.45 8.29 -21.48
C ARG A 169 -4.18 8.72 -22.21
N LEU A 170 -3.01 8.34 -21.70
CA LEU A 170 -1.73 8.64 -22.34
C LEU A 170 -1.57 7.96 -23.70
N GLN A 171 -2.08 6.74 -23.89
CA GLN A 171 -2.04 6.03 -25.17
C GLN A 171 -2.68 6.86 -26.28
N THR A 172 -3.84 7.47 -26.02
CA THR A 172 -4.58 8.23 -27.05
C THR A 172 -3.82 9.46 -27.55
N THR A 173 -3.20 10.22 -26.64
CA THR A 173 -2.42 11.41 -26.99
C THR A 173 -1.03 11.06 -27.52
N ALA A 174 -0.40 9.98 -27.01
CA ALA A 174 0.85 9.46 -27.55
C ALA A 174 0.68 9.05 -29.02
N LYS A 175 -0.39 8.31 -29.33
CA LYS A 175 -0.72 7.89 -30.68
C LYS A 175 -0.98 9.05 -31.63
N SER A 176 -1.71 10.06 -31.18
CA SER A 176 -2.09 11.21 -32.03
C SER A 176 -0.89 12.07 -32.46
N HIS A 177 0.19 12.07 -31.67
CA HIS A 177 1.36 12.91 -31.88
C HIS A 177 2.66 12.12 -32.09
N HIS A 178 2.59 10.81 -32.25
CA HIS A 178 3.76 9.92 -32.41
C HIS A 178 4.81 10.09 -31.29
N ARG A 179 4.33 10.17 -30.04
CA ARG A 179 5.17 10.46 -28.86
C ARG A 179 5.55 9.23 -28.08
N VAL A 180 6.65 9.35 -27.36
CA VAL A 180 6.97 8.48 -26.23
C VAL A 180 6.60 9.20 -24.95
N ILE A 181 5.83 8.55 -24.06
CA ILE A 181 5.41 9.15 -22.80
C ILE A 181 5.75 8.22 -21.64
N CYS A 182 6.58 8.69 -20.70
CA CYS A 182 6.92 7.99 -19.48
C CYS A 182 5.91 8.35 -18.37
N CYS A 183 5.17 7.37 -17.87
CA CYS A 183 4.20 7.52 -16.80
C CYS A 183 4.76 6.94 -15.49
N GLU A 184 5.04 7.80 -14.51
CA GLU A 184 5.49 7.38 -13.18
C GLU A 184 4.32 6.82 -12.36
N LEU A 185 4.48 5.61 -11.83
CA LEU A 185 3.50 4.96 -10.98
C LEU A 185 4.11 4.67 -9.60
N MET A 186 3.25 4.69 -8.58
CA MET A 186 3.60 4.31 -7.22
C MET A 186 3.85 2.78 -7.13
N GLY A 187 4.42 2.35 -6.00
CA GLY A 187 4.75 0.94 -5.74
C GLY A 187 6.06 0.77 -4.99
N ARG A 188 6.81 1.88 -4.82
CA ARG A 188 8.02 1.94 -4.03
C ARG A 188 9.02 0.86 -4.45
N ASP A 189 9.28 -0.12 -3.58
CA ASP A 189 10.27 -1.18 -3.82
C ASP A 189 9.67 -2.42 -4.52
N ALA A 190 8.35 -2.44 -4.77
CA ALA A 190 7.65 -3.53 -5.45
C ALA A 190 6.97 -3.08 -6.77
N GLY A 191 7.06 -3.92 -7.80
CA GLY A 191 6.57 -3.62 -9.14
C GLY A 191 5.09 -3.88 -9.41
N TRP A 192 4.28 -4.27 -8.40
CA TRP A 192 2.94 -4.82 -8.62
C TRP A 192 1.98 -3.86 -9.33
N ILE A 193 1.90 -2.60 -8.89
CA ILE A 193 1.02 -1.60 -9.52
C ILE A 193 1.43 -1.38 -10.97
N THR A 194 2.72 -1.13 -11.23
CA THR A 194 3.24 -0.86 -12.57
C THR A 194 3.08 -2.05 -13.50
N LEU A 195 3.31 -3.28 -13.02
CA LEU A 195 3.11 -4.48 -13.82
C LEU A 195 1.63 -4.61 -14.21
N TYR A 196 0.71 -4.60 -13.24
CA TYR A 196 -0.71 -4.78 -13.52
C TYR A 196 -1.29 -3.66 -14.40
N ALA A 197 -0.99 -2.40 -14.06
CA ALA A 197 -1.43 -1.26 -14.84
C ALA A 197 -0.82 -1.26 -16.25
N GLY A 198 0.45 -1.65 -16.37
CA GLY A 198 1.17 -1.77 -17.63
C GLY A 198 0.56 -2.82 -18.56
N LEU A 199 0.26 -4.02 -18.04
CA LEU A 199 -0.44 -5.04 -18.82
C LEU A 199 -1.85 -4.58 -19.20
N ALA A 200 -2.63 -4.07 -18.25
CA ALA A 200 -4.03 -3.70 -18.47
C ALA A 200 -4.18 -2.51 -19.43
N GLY A 201 -3.30 -1.50 -19.32
CA GLY A 201 -3.26 -0.33 -20.20
C GLY A 201 -2.41 -0.50 -21.46
N ASN A 202 -1.92 -1.72 -21.72
CA ASN A 202 -1.12 -2.08 -22.89
C ASN A 202 0.12 -1.18 -23.10
N ALA A 203 0.85 -0.91 -22.02
CA ALA A 203 2.11 -0.17 -22.07
C ALA A 203 3.11 -0.90 -22.97
N GLY A 204 3.88 -0.17 -23.77
CA GLY A 204 4.90 -0.79 -24.63
C GLY A 204 6.14 -1.22 -23.86
N VAL A 205 6.39 -0.55 -22.73
CA VAL A 205 7.52 -0.82 -21.83
C VAL A 205 7.04 -0.68 -20.38
N CYS A 206 7.44 -1.59 -19.50
CA CYS A 206 7.17 -1.57 -18.06
C CYS A 206 8.48 -1.67 -17.27
N LEU A 207 8.83 -0.62 -16.53
CA LEU A 207 10.04 -0.60 -15.70
C LEU A 207 9.64 -0.86 -14.25
N ILE A 208 10.13 -1.95 -13.67
CA ILE A 208 9.82 -2.38 -12.30
C ILE A 208 11.09 -2.52 -11.45
N PRO A 209 11.02 -2.38 -10.10
CA PRO A 209 12.18 -2.50 -9.21
C PRO A 209 12.97 -3.81 -9.34
N GLU A 210 12.26 -4.89 -9.67
CA GLU A 210 12.79 -6.24 -9.73
C GLU A 210 13.57 -6.55 -11.01
N ILE A 211 13.39 -5.75 -12.07
CA ILE A 211 14.06 -5.94 -13.37
C ILE A 211 14.83 -4.66 -13.72
N PRO A 212 16.16 -4.62 -13.49
CA PRO A 212 16.98 -3.47 -13.86
C PRO A 212 16.98 -3.22 -15.37
N PHE A 213 16.95 -1.96 -15.78
CA PHE A 213 16.84 -1.58 -17.19
C PHE A 213 18.05 -0.80 -17.72
N THR A 214 18.16 -0.72 -19.06
CA THR A 214 19.06 0.20 -19.75
C THR A 214 18.28 1.08 -20.73
N ILE A 215 18.76 2.31 -20.95
CA ILE A 215 18.15 3.25 -21.90
C ILE A 215 18.25 2.70 -23.32
N GLU A 216 19.35 2.01 -23.64
CA GLU A 216 19.60 1.37 -24.92
C GLU A 216 18.56 0.28 -25.22
N ASN A 217 18.22 -0.57 -24.25
CA ASN A 217 17.21 -1.62 -24.46
C ASN A 217 15.81 -1.04 -24.56
N ILE A 218 15.48 0.00 -23.79
CA ILE A 218 14.21 0.71 -23.94
C ILE A 218 14.11 1.33 -25.35
N ALA A 219 15.18 1.97 -25.84
CA ALA A 219 15.21 2.53 -27.18
C ALA A 219 15.06 1.47 -28.28
N LYS A 220 15.67 0.28 -28.12
CA LYS A 220 15.46 -0.86 -29.03
C LYS A 220 14.00 -1.31 -29.04
N ALA A 221 13.36 -1.41 -27.88
CA ALA A 221 11.96 -1.80 -27.77
C ALA A 221 11.02 -0.79 -28.45
N ILE A 222 11.28 0.51 -28.28
CA ILE A 222 10.55 1.58 -28.97
C ILE A 222 10.73 1.46 -30.49
N LYS A 223 11.98 1.34 -30.95
CA LYS A 223 12.28 1.19 -32.38
C LYS A 223 11.56 -0.01 -33.02
N LYS A 224 11.53 -1.16 -32.33
CA LYS A 224 10.81 -2.36 -32.80
C LYS A 224 9.32 -2.08 -32.98
N ARG A 225 8.71 -1.28 -32.09
CA ARG A 225 7.30 -0.87 -32.21
C ARG A 225 7.09 0.08 -33.38
N ASP A 226 8.02 1.01 -33.62
CA ASP A 226 7.98 1.90 -34.78
C ASP A 226 8.01 1.10 -36.10
N GLU A 227 8.90 0.10 -36.18
CA GLU A 227 9.01 -0.82 -37.33
C GLU A 227 7.74 -1.65 -37.55
N MET A 228 6.92 -1.85 -36.52
CA MET A 228 5.61 -2.49 -36.59
C MET A 228 4.47 -1.53 -36.99
N GLY A 229 4.78 -0.26 -37.28
CA GLY A 229 3.79 0.77 -37.61
C GLY A 229 3.09 1.38 -36.39
N LEU A 230 3.68 1.26 -35.20
CA LEU A 230 3.21 1.87 -33.96
C LEU A 230 4.21 2.94 -33.49
N PRO A 231 4.25 4.13 -34.13
CA PRO A 231 5.25 5.18 -33.88
C PRO A 231 4.98 5.95 -32.57
N TYR A 232 4.60 5.25 -31.51
CA TYR A 232 4.28 5.81 -30.20
C TYR A 232 4.43 4.74 -29.12
N THR A 233 4.83 5.15 -27.93
CA THR A 233 5.02 4.22 -26.80
C THR A 233 4.71 4.91 -25.48
N VAL A 234 3.82 4.31 -24.68
CA VAL A 234 3.72 4.62 -23.26
C VAL A 234 4.67 3.70 -22.49
N VAL A 235 5.53 4.30 -21.68
CA VAL A 235 6.46 3.61 -20.78
C VAL A 235 5.89 3.74 -19.37
N ALA A 236 5.46 2.64 -18.76
CA ALA A 236 5.03 2.61 -17.36
C ALA A 236 6.26 2.47 -16.46
N VAL A 237 6.46 3.38 -15.51
CA VAL A 237 7.70 3.48 -14.72
C VAL A 237 7.35 3.41 -13.23
N ALA A 238 7.68 2.30 -12.56
CA ALA A 238 7.59 2.25 -11.10
C ALA A 238 8.60 3.21 -10.46
N GLU A 239 8.19 3.99 -9.47
CA GLU A 239 9.04 5.01 -8.82
C GLU A 239 10.36 4.45 -8.26
N GLY A 240 10.40 3.19 -7.82
CA GLY A 240 11.61 2.52 -7.33
C GLY A 240 12.32 1.62 -8.35
N ALA A 241 11.94 1.68 -9.63
CA ALA A 241 12.70 1.02 -10.69
C ALA A 241 14.14 1.56 -10.75
N LYS A 242 15.06 0.75 -11.26
CA LYS A 242 16.50 1.06 -11.22
C LYS A 242 17.19 0.74 -12.53
N TYR A 243 18.21 1.52 -12.84
CA TYR A 243 19.10 1.25 -13.96
C TYR A 243 19.92 -0.02 -13.67
N ALA A 244 20.46 -0.63 -14.73
CA ALA A 244 21.28 -1.84 -14.64
C ALA A 244 22.56 -1.65 -13.80
N ASP A 245 23.07 -0.42 -13.70
CA ASP A 245 24.20 -0.06 -12.83
C ASP A 245 23.82 0.09 -11.34
N GLY A 246 22.54 -0.11 -11.01
CA GLY A 246 21.99 0.01 -9.67
C GLY A 246 21.50 1.42 -9.31
N THR A 247 21.61 2.39 -10.21
CA THR A 247 21.16 3.77 -9.96
C THR A 247 19.66 3.81 -9.70
N LYS A 248 19.27 4.37 -8.54
CA LYS A 248 17.90 4.75 -8.18
C LYS A 248 17.75 6.26 -8.19
N VAL A 249 16.57 6.77 -8.52
CA VAL A 249 16.27 8.21 -8.46
C VAL A 249 15.55 8.52 -7.16
N ILE A 250 16.19 9.31 -6.30
CA ILE A 250 15.62 9.75 -5.02
C ILE A 250 15.16 11.21 -5.18
N GLY A 251 13.87 11.46 -4.99
CA GLY A 251 13.32 12.81 -5.03
C GLY A 251 13.62 13.59 -3.76
N LYS A 252 13.49 12.96 -2.58
CA LYS A 252 13.74 13.61 -1.28
C LYS A 252 14.16 12.61 -0.19
N ILE A 253 14.93 13.08 0.78
CA ILE A 253 15.19 12.37 2.04
C ILE A 253 14.50 13.12 3.19
N VAL A 254 13.80 12.39 4.06
CA VAL A 254 13.08 12.90 5.24
C VAL A 254 13.61 12.18 6.46
N GLU A 255 14.61 12.76 7.13
CA GLU A 255 15.35 12.12 8.23
C GLU A 255 14.43 11.68 9.39
N ASP A 256 13.42 12.49 9.74
CA ASP A 256 12.45 12.21 10.82
C ASP A 256 11.32 11.24 10.41
N SER A 257 11.53 10.39 9.42
CA SER A 257 10.53 9.43 8.94
C SER A 257 11.02 8.01 9.17
N PRO A 258 10.17 7.07 9.65
CA PRO A 258 10.53 5.65 9.75
C PRO A 258 11.03 5.09 8.42
N ASP A 259 10.56 5.69 7.34
CA ASP A 259 11.06 5.48 6.00
C ASP A 259 11.56 6.83 5.43
N PRO A 260 12.88 7.06 5.39
CA PRO A 260 13.45 8.35 5.02
C PRO A 260 13.41 8.64 3.51
N VAL A 261 13.39 7.63 2.65
CA VAL A 261 13.57 7.81 1.21
C VAL A 261 12.22 8.07 0.55
N ARG A 262 12.15 9.10 -0.30
CA ARG A 262 11.00 9.41 -1.14
C ARG A 262 11.43 9.32 -2.60
N TYR A 263 10.92 8.30 -3.28
CA TYR A 263 11.08 8.16 -4.72
C TYR A 263 10.19 9.19 -5.43
N SER A 264 10.72 9.78 -6.50
CA SER A 264 10.01 10.68 -7.41
C SER A 264 10.95 11.10 -8.54
N GLY A 265 10.42 11.26 -9.74
CA GLY A 265 11.12 11.88 -10.87
C GLY A 265 11.94 10.91 -11.72
N LEU A 266 11.81 9.60 -11.50
CA LEU A 266 12.42 8.59 -12.35
C LEU A 266 11.87 8.65 -13.78
N ALA A 267 10.55 8.84 -13.97
CA ALA A 267 9.98 8.95 -15.31
C ALA A 267 10.50 10.18 -16.08
N ALA A 268 10.75 11.28 -15.38
CA ALA A 268 11.35 12.47 -15.97
C ALA A 268 12.80 12.19 -16.38
N LYS A 269 13.60 11.58 -15.51
CA LYS A 269 14.97 11.19 -15.84
C LYS A 269 15.03 10.22 -17.03
N VAL A 270 14.17 9.19 -17.04
CA VAL A 270 14.09 8.23 -18.14
C VAL A 270 13.69 8.93 -19.44
N ALA A 271 12.75 9.87 -19.40
CA ALA A 271 12.38 10.67 -20.58
C ALA A 271 13.57 11.49 -21.11
N ASP A 272 14.29 12.21 -20.25
CA ASP A 272 15.46 13.01 -20.61
C ASP A 272 16.59 12.16 -21.21
N ASP A 273 16.82 10.96 -20.65
CA ASP A 273 17.84 10.05 -21.14
C ASP A 273 17.44 9.38 -22.46
N LEU A 274 16.15 9.05 -22.64
CA LEU A 274 15.63 8.51 -23.90
C LEU A 274 15.68 9.53 -25.03
N GLU A 275 15.30 10.78 -24.81
CA GLU A 275 15.24 11.81 -25.85
C GLU A 275 16.60 12.02 -26.54
N LYS A 276 17.71 11.75 -25.83
CA LYS A 276 19.08 11.79 -26.39
C LYS A 276 19.38 10.68 -27.39
N VAL A 277 18.70 9.53 -27.29
CA VAL A 277 18.98 8.32 -28.09
C VAL A 277 17.88 7.97 -29.09
N ILE A 278 16.68 8.56 -28.96
CA ILE A 278 15.57 8.44 -29.93
C ILE A 278 15.16 9.81 -30.49
N PRO A 279 16.03 10.50 -31.26
CA PRO A 279 15.84 11.89 -31.68
C PRO A 279 14.64 12.14 -32.60
N ASN A 280 14.01 11.08 -33.11
CA ASN A 280 12.83 11.17 -33.98
C ASN A 280 11.50 11.20 -33.19
N HIS A 281 11.55 11.06 -31.86
CA HIS A 281 10.39 11.15 -30.98
C HIS A 281 10.52 12.32 -30.03
N GLU A 282 9.42 13.05 -29.87
CA GLU A 282 9.23 13.90 -28.70
C GLU A 282 8.93 13.00 -27.50
N VAL A 283 9.74 13.13 -26.44
CA VAL A 283 9.61 12.32 -25.22
C VAL A 283 9.04 13.19 -24.10
N ARG A 284 8.00 12.71 -23.42
CA ARG A 284 7.35 13.42 -22.31
C ARG A 284 7.32 12.55 -21.06
N SER A 285 7.15 13.18 -19.91
CA SER A 285 6.90 12.46 -18.65
C SER A 285 5.65 13.00 -17.94
N VAL A 286 4.96 12.12 -17.21
CA VAL A 286 3.78 12.44 -16.40
C VAL A 286 3.89 11.68 -15.07
N ASN A 287 3.66 12.38 -13.97
CA ASN A 287 3.59 11.80 -12.64
C ASN A 287 2.20 12.04 -12.02
N PRO A 288 1.27 11.07 -12.07
CA PRO A 288 0.00 11.12 -11.33
C PRO A 288 0.17 11.21 -9.81
N GLY A 289 1.28 10.69 -9.26
CA GLY A 289 1.61 10.73 -7.85
C GLY A 289 0.47 10.25 -6.95
N HIS A 290 0.11 11.08 -5.98
CA HIS A 290 -0.87 10.72 -4.94
C HIS A 290 -2.31 10.57 -5.47
N ILE A 291 -2.60 10.90 -6.73
CA ILE A 291 -3.91 10.61 -7.33
C ILE A 291 -4.18 9.10 -7.34
N ILE A 292 -3.15 8.26 -7.53
CA ILE A 292 -3.27 6.79 -7.53
C ILE A 292 -3.81 6.27 -6.18
N ARG A 293 -3.55 6.99 -5.10
CA ARG A 293 -3.96 6.63 -3.73
C ARG A 293 -5.37 7.07 -3.38
N GLY A 294 -5.86 8.13 -4.02
CA GLY A 294 -7.12 8.78 -3.71
C GLY A 294 -8.28 8.35 -4.60
N GLY A 295 -9.45 8.90 -4.33
CA GLY A 295 -10.65 8.71 -5.14
C GLY A 295 -11.51 7.52 -4.73
N ASP A 296 -12.39 7.13 -5.65
CA ASP A 296 -13.39 6.10 -5.41
C ASP A 296 -12.77 4.70 -5.37
N ILE A 297 -13.38 3.84 -4.56
CA ILE A 297 -12.95 2.45 -4.39
C ILE A 297 -13.62 1.57 -5.44
N THR A 298 -12.87 0.67 -6.08
CA THR A 298 -13.43 -0.31 -7.03
C THR A 298 -14.38 -1.30 -6.33
N ALA A 299 -15.29 -1.91 -7.09
CA ALA A 299 -16.21 -2.92 -6.54
C ALA A 299 -15.46 -4.11 -5.91
N TYR A 300 -14.35 -4.55 -6.52
CA TYR A 300 -13.54 -5.64 -6.00
C TYR A 300 -12.95 -5.29 -4.63
N ASP A 301 -12.31 -4.12 -4.49
CA ASP A 301 -11.74 -3.71 -3.21
C ASP A 301 -12.81 -3.48 -2.14
N ARG A 302 -14.01 -2.99 -2.49
CA ARG A 302 -15.12 -2.90 -1.52
C ARG A 302 -15.50 -4.28 -0.97
N ILE A 303 -15.62 -5.28 -1.84
CA ILE A 303 -15.94 -6.66 -1.44
C ILE A 303 -14.78 -7.24 -0.63
N LEU A 304 -13.54 -7.02 -1.04
CA LEU A 304 -12.37 -7.51 -0.33
C LEU A 304 -12.27 -6.88 1.07
N SER A 305 -12.48 -5.57 1.19
CA SER A 305 -12.55 -4.86 2.47
C SER A 305 -13.63 -5.43 3.39
N ILE A 306 -14.80 -5.77 2.86
CA ILE A 306 -15.86 -6.43 3.65
C ILE A 306 -15.35 -7.78 4.18
N ARG A 307 -14.72 -8.59 3.34
CA ARG A 307 -14.20 -9.90 3.74
C ARG A 307 -13.12 -9.80 4.81
N TYR A 308 -12.18 -8.86 4.68
CA TYR A 308 -11.18 -8.57 5.71
C TYR A 308 -11.80 -8.12 7.02
N GLY A 309 -12.77 -7.20 6.97
CA GLY A 309 -13.44 -6.69 8.16
C GLY A 309 -14.24 -7.76 8.92
N VAL A 310 -15.01 -8.58 8.20
CA VAL A 310 -15.73 -9.71 8.82
C VAL A 310 -14.76 -10.69 9.43
N ALA A 311 -13.72 -11.11 8.69
CA ALA A 311 -12.74 -12.07 9.18
C ALA A 311 -12.03 -11.56 10.44
N ALA A 312 -11.69 -10.27 10.51
CA ALA A 312 -11.10 -9.67 11.71
C ALA A 312 -12.00 -9.84 12.93
N VAL A 313 -13.31 -9.55 12.80
CA VAL A 313 -14.26 -9.68 13.91
C VAL A 313 -14.51 -11.14 14.30
N GLU A 314 -14.54 -12.07 13.34
CA GLU A 314 -14.62 -13.50 13.66
C GLU A 314 -13.41 -13.96 14.48
N LEU A 315 -12.20 -13.52 14.15
CA LEU A 315 -11.01 -13.83 14.96
C LEU A 315 -11.10 -13.27 16.38
N ILE A 316 -11.68 -12.07 16.54
CA ILE A 316 -11.94 -11.47 17.86
C ILE A 316 -12.86 -12.38 18.68
N ASN A 317 -14.01 -12.75 18.13
CA ASN A 317 -14.99 -13.58 18.81
C ASN A 317 -14.46 -15.00 19.12
N GLU A 318 -13.58 -15.54 18.27
CA GLU A 318 -12.91 -16.81 18.48
C GLU A 318 -11.73 -16.75 19.46
N GLY A 319 -11.35 -15.54 19.94
CA GLY A 319 -10.23 -15.34 20.85
C GLY A 319 -8.85 -15.57 20.21
N LYS A 320 -8.75 -15.46 18.87
CA LYS A 320 -7.53 -15.71 18.09
C LYS A 320 -6.64 -14.48 18.03
N PHE A 321 -6.31 -13.91 19.18
CA PHE A 321 -5.46 -12.72 19.29
C PHE A 321 -4.01 -13.00 18.88
N GLY A 322 -3.28 -11.95 18.52
CA GLY A 322 -1.89 -12.04 18.04
C GLY A 322 -1.76 -12.47 16.58
N ASN A 323 -2.85 -12.40 15.81
CA ASN A 323 -2.88 -12.82 14.41
C ASN A 323 -3.20 -11.65 13.47
N VAL A 324 -2.77 -11.78 12.22
CA VAL A 324 -3.16 -10.93 11.10
C VAL A 324 -4.12 -11.69 10.19
N VAL A 325 -5.14 -11.01 9.67
CA VAL A 325 -6.05 -11.58 8.65
C VAL A 325 -5.31 -11.72 7.33
N THR A 326 -5.56 -12.82 6.61
CA THR A 326 -4.92 -13.10 5.31
C THR A 326 -5.95 -13.56 4.28
N ILE A 327 -5.63 -13.43 2.99
CA ILE A 327 -6.33 -14.11 1.90
C ILE A 327 -5.32 -14.94 1.12
N ASN A 328 -5.63 -16.22 0.92
CA ASN A 328 -4.85 -17.14 0.09
C ASN A 328 -5.78 -17.75 -0.97
N GLY A 329 -5.55 -17.39 -2.24
CA GLY A 329 -6.49 -17.60 -3.32
C GLY A 329 -7.83 -16.94 -3.04
N ASP A 330 -8.86 -17.75 -2.85
CA ASP A 330 -10.22 -17.30 -2.54
C ASP A 330 -10.59 -17.43 -1.06
N LYS A 331 -9.69 -17.93 -0.19
CA LYS A 331 -10.02 -18.22 1.22
C LYS A 331 -9.46 -17.16 2.16
N MET A 332 -10.33 -16.63 3.02
CA MET A 332 -9.90 -15.85 4.18
C MET A 332 -9.23 -16.80 5.18
N GLY A 333 -8.13 -16.36 5.75
CA GLY A 333 -7.40 -17.06 6.79
C GLY A 333 -6.77 -16.07 7.76
N TYR A 334 -5.82 -16.58 8.51
CA TYR A 334 -5.00 -15.78 9.41
C TYR A 334 -3.64 -16.45 9.60
N THR A 335 -2.68 -15.68 10.09
CA THR A 335 -1.36 -16.17 10.48
C THR A 335 -0.83 -15.34 11.62
N SER A 336 0.16 -15.86 12.36
CA SER A 336 0.69 -15.18 13.54
C SER A 336 1.41 -13.89 13.17
N LEU A 337 1.18 -12.80 13.93
CA LEU A 337 1.93 -11.54 13.79
C LEU A 337 3.45 -11.74 13.99
N GLU A 338 3.87 -12.80 14.68
CA GLU A 338 5.29 -13.17 14.83
C GLU A 338 5.91 -13.70 13.53
N GLU A 339 5.12 -14.34 12.66
CA GLU A 339 5.63 -15.04 11.47
C GLU A 339 5.75 -14.13 10.25
N VAL A 340 4.99 -13.04 10.21
CA VAL A 340 4.79 -12.21 9.02
C VAL A 340 5.44 -10.84 9.05
N ILE A 341 6.05 -10.43 10.17
CA ILE A 341 6.53 -9.06 10.32
C ILE A 341 8.01 -9.00 10.75
N GLY A 342 8.79 -8.19 10.05
CA GLY A 342 10.22 -7.99 10.29
C GLY A 342 11.09 -9.14 9.75
N ALA A 343 12.12 -9.56 10.51
CA ALA A 343 13.07 -10.60 10.09
C ALA A 343 12.49 -12.05 10.06
N ALA A 344 11.17 -12.19 10.14
CA ALA A 344 10.50 -13.48 10.10
C ALA A 344 10.56 -14.11 8.70
N LYS A 345 10.40 -15.44 8.63
CA LYS A 345 10.51 -16.21 7.37
C LYS A 345 9.52 -15.76 6.28
N ILE A 346 8.39 -15.16 6.68
CA ILE A 346 7.34 -14.59 5.81
C ILE A 346 7.34 -13.05 5.87
N GLY A 347 8.26 -12.42 6.63
CA GLY A 347 8.33 -10.96 6.79
C GLY A 347 9.13 -10.22 5.73
N GLN A 348 9.52 -10.90 4.65
CA GLN A 348 10.12 -10.23 3.49
C GLN A 348 9.03 -9.57 2.65
N GLN A 349 9.31 -8.39 2.11
CA GLN A 349 8.39 -7.74 1.17
C GLN A 349 8.11 -8.67 -0.01
N LYS A 350 6.83 -8.73 -0.39
CA LYS A 350 6.37 -9.48 -1.55
C LYS A 350 6.73 -8.70 -2.81
N HIS A 351 7.74 -9.16 -3.53
CA HIS A 351 8.18 -8.62 -4.81
C HIS A 351 7.59 -9.40 -5.99
N VAL A 352 7.53 -8.76 -7.15
CA VAL A 352 7.24 -9.44 -8.41
C VAL A 352 8.35 -10.46 -8.69
N ASP A 353 7.99 -11.71 -9.01
CA ASP A 353 8.97 -12.67 -9.54
C ASP A 353 9.33 -12.29 -11.00
N PRO A 354 10.60 -11.92 -11.29
CA PRO A 354 11.04 -11.59 -12.65
C PRO A 354 10.84 -12.73 -13.67
N ASN A 355 10.75 -13.97 -13.18
CA ASN A 355 10.50 -15.16 -13.99
C ASN A 355 9.08 -15.71 -13.80
N GLY A 356 8.22 -14.95 -13.12
CA GLY A 356 6.85 -15.31 -12.81
C GLY A 356 5.93 -15.28 -14.04
N GLU A 357 4.73 -15.82 -13.86
CA GLU A 357 3.74 -15.96 -14.94
C GLU A 357 3.35 -14.61 -15.56
N LEU A 358 3.12 -13.58 -14.74
CA LEU A 358 2.72 -12.25 -15.24
C LEU A 358 3.82 -11.56 -16.04
N VAL A 359 5.08 -11.68 -15.63
CA VAL A 359 6.22 -11.12 -16.40
C VAL A 359 6.38 -11.85 -17.72
N LYS A 360 6.27 -13.19 -17.72
CA LYS A 360 6.28 -14.00 -18.94
C LYS A 360 5.12 -13.64 -19.87
N ALA A 361 3.92 -13.45 -19.33
CA ALA A 361 2.76 -13.03 -20.09
C ALA A 361 2.96 -11.65 -20.73
N ALA A 362 3.49 -10.68 -19.97
CA ALA A 362 3.84 -9.36 -20.48
C ALA A 362 4.86 -9.43 -21.63
N LYS A 363 5.96 -10.17 -21.45
CA LYS A 363 6.96 -10.39 -22.51
C LYS A 363 6.34 -11.07 -23.74
N ALA A 364 5.46 -12.06 -23.54
CA ALA A 364 4.81 -12.80 -24.63
C ALA A 364 3.90 -11.94 -25.51
N ILE A 365 3.23 -10.93 -24.94
CA ILE A 365 2.41 -9.97 -25.70
C ILE A 365 3.23 -8.77 -26.22
N GLY A 366 4.55 -8.76 -26.00
CA GLY A 366 5.47 -7.78 -26.57
C GLY A 366 5.80 -6.57 -25.68
N ILE A 367 5.45 -6.61 -24.38
CA ILE A 367 5.89 -5.59 -23.42
C ILE A 367 7.36 -5.84 -23.08
N SER A 368 8.20 -4.80 -23.21
CA SER A 368 9.61 -4.85 -22.78
C SER A 368 9.75 -4.39 -21.33
N PHE A 369 10.74 -4.93 -20.62
CA PHE A 369 11.15 -4.45 -19.30
C PHE A 369 12.46 -3.63 -19.33
N GLY A 370 12.98 -3.34 -20.53
CA GLY A 370 14.25 -2.64 -20.70
C GLY A 370 15.48 -3.48 -20.34
N ASP A 371 15.32 -4.80 -20.20
CA ASP A 371 16.34 -5.76 -19.82
C ASP A 371 17.03 -6.44 -21.02
N GLU A 372 16.35 -6.53 -22.17
CA GLU A 372 16.82 -7.23 -23.39
C GLU A 372 16.64 -6.41 -24.67
#